data_AF-A0AAV5IKC8-F1
#
_entry.id   AF-A0AAV5IKC8-F1
#
_cell.length_a   1.000
_cell.length_b   1.000
_cell.length_c   1.000
_cell.angle_alpha   90.00
_cell.angle_beta   90.00
_cell.angle_gamma   90.00
#
_symmetry.space_group_name_H-M   'P 1'
#
loop_
_entity.id
_entity.type
_entity.pdbx_description
1 polymer ?
#
loop_
_entity_poly.entity_id
_entity_poly.type
_entity_poly.pdbx_seq_one_letter_code
_entity_poly.pdbx_strand_id
1 'polypeptide(L)'
;MASVFLYHVVGDLTVGKPDFVEFYGTETVELAIQVIGDSTECGIPVWRKRQHVGMTENSEMRQQRFVGILTSLDIVAFLARSECLENQEKAMKTPVSEVVVPNNSLLKQVDPATRLALWFSITL
;
A
#
# COMPACT_ATOMS: atom_id res chain seq x y z
N MET A 1 25.33 10.94 20.24
CA MET A 1 25.03 11.72 19.02
C MET A 1 24.68 10.79 17.87
N ALA A 2 23.48 10.19 17.90
CA ALA A 2 23.04 9.17 16.92
C ALA A 2 21.75 9.55 16.16
N SER A 3 21.13 10.70 16.45
CA SER A 3 19.86 11.11 15.82
C SER A 3 20.03 11.95 14.56
N VAL A 4 21.26 12.33 14.19
CA VAL A 4 21.54 13.19 13.01
C VAL A 4 21.58 12.37 11.70
N PHE A 5 21.76 11.05 11.79
CA PHE A 5 21.76 10.16 10.60
C PHE A 5 20.35 9.78 10.11
N LEU A 6 19.29 9.97 10.91
CA LEU A 6 17.95 9.52 10.53
C LEU A 6 17.18 10.51 9.64
N TYR A 7 17.43 11.82 9.76
CA TYR A 7 16.64 12.81 9.03
C TYR A 7 17.23 13.17 7.67
N HIS A 8 18.56 13.28 7.54
CA HIS A 8 19.19 13.60 6.26
C HIS A 8 19.15 12.44 5.26
N VAL A 9 19.20 11.19 5.75
CA VAL A 9 19.27 10.00 4.88
C VAL A 9 17.90 9.60 4.31
N VAL A 10 16.80 9.86 5.02
CA VAL A 10 15.46 9.47 4.52
C VAL A 10 15.01 10.36 3.35
N GLY A 11 15.39 11.65 3.36
CA GLY A 11 15.22 12.53 2.20
C GLY A 11 15.89 11.95 0.96
N ASP A 12 17.17 11.60 1.06
CA ASP A 12 17.96 11.01 -0.03
C ASP A 12 17.40 9.64 -0.50
N LEU A 13 16.83 8.83 0.40
CA LEU A 13 16.15 7.57 0.05
C LEU A 13 14.79 7.74 -0.65
N THR A 14 14.25 8.97 -0.68
CA THR A 14 13.00 9.31 -1.37
C THR A 14 13.23 10.15 -2.63
N VAL A 15 14.46 10.63 -2.88
CA VAL A 15 14.81 11.35 -4.11
C VAL A 15 14.62 10.42 -5.30
N GLY A 16 13.74 10.81 -6.22
CA GLY A 16 13.46 10.07 -7.45
C GLY A 16 12.47 8.91 -7.31
N LYS A 17 11.91 8.65 -6.12
CA LYS A 17 10.79 7.69 -6.02
C LYS A 17 9.55 8.24 -6.72
N PRO A 18 8.91 7.45 -7.59
CA PRO A 18 7.68 7.87 -8.25
C PRO A 18 6.59 8.13 -7.21
N ASP A 19 5.61 8.96 -7.57
CA ASP A 19 4.45 9.17 -6.70
C ASP A 19 3.72 7.83 -6.49
N PHE A 20 3.29 7.58 -5.25
CA PHE A 20 2.48 6.41 -4.96
C PHE A 20 1.21 6.42 -5.79
N VAL A 21 1.11 5.45 -6.70
CA VAL A 21 -0.11 5.14 -7.42
C VAL A 21 -1.10 4.55 -6.41
N GLU A 22 -2.27 5.17 -6.27
CA GLU A 22 -3.30 4.69 -5.35
C GLU A 22 -3.98 3.45 -5.95
N PHE A 23 -3.84 2.30 -5.29
CA PHE A 23 -4.66 1.13 -5.57
C PHE A 23 -5.84 1.10 -4.60
N TYR A 24 -7.07 1.03 -5.10
CA TYR A 24 -8.23 1.15 -4.20
C TYR A 24 -8.61 -0.20 -3.58
N GLY A 25 -9.07 -0.16 -2.33
CA GLY A 25 -9.57 -1.33 -1.62
C GLY A 25 -10.71 -2.07 -2.33
N THR A 26 -11.45 -1.36 -3.20
CA THR A 26 -12.56 -1.91 -3.98
C THR A 26 -12.12 -2.65 -5.25
N GLU A 27 -10.85 -2.52 -5.65
CA GLU A 27 -10.32 -3.22 -6.81
C GLU A 27 -10.17 -4.72 -6.51
N THR A 28 -10.16 -5.54 -7.56
CA THR A 28 -10.18 -7.00 -7.44
C THR A 28 -8.79 -7.59 -7.20
N VAL A 29 -8.76 -8.81 -6.66
CA VAL A 29 -7.54 -9.62 -6.54
C VAL A 29 -6.89 -9.84 -7.90
N GLU A 30 -7.68 -10.09 -8.95
CA GLU A 30 -7.18 -10.24 -10.32
C GLU A 30 -6.38 -9.02 -10.79
N LEU A 31 -6.95 -7.81 -10.62
CA LEU A 31 -6.26 -6.58 -11.01
C LEU A 31 -4.99 -6.36 -10.17
N ALA A 32 -5.04 -6.70 -8.88
CA ALA A 32 -3.88 -6.60 -8.00
C ALA A 32 -2.74 -7.52 -8.44
N ILE A 33 -3.04 -8.76 -8.87
CA ILE A 33 -2.04 -9.69 -9.41
C ILE A 33 -1.36 -9.08 -10.63
N GLN A 34 -2.13 -8.51 -11.56
CA GLN A 34 -1.57 -7.87 -12.76
C GLN A 34 -0.65 -6.70 -12.38
N VAL A 35 -1.12 -5.79 -11.53
CA VAL A 35 -0.36 -4.60 -11.12
C VAL A 35 0.91 -5.00 -10.36
N ILE A 36 0.86 -6.00 -9.47
CA ILE A 36 2.04 -6.50 -8.76
C ILE A 36 3.02 -7.17 -9.73
N GLY A 37 2.53 -7.89 -10.74
CA GLY A 37 3.36 -8.50 -11.78
C GLY A 37 4.12 -7.49 -12.64
N ASP A 38 3.49 -6.33 -12.91
CA ASP A 38 4.08 -5.24 -13.71
C ASP A 38 4.94 -4.30 -12.85
N SER A 39 4.82 -4.37 -11.52
CA SER A 39 5.57 -3.54 -10.57
C SER A 39 6.98 -4.09 -10.32
N THR A 40 7.96 -3.19 -10.28
CA THR A 40 9.32 -3.54 -9.81
C THR A 40 9.40 -3.63 -8.28
N GLU A 41 8.38 -3.13 -7.58
CA GLU A 41 8.22 -3.19 -6.14
C GLU A 41 7.25 -4.33 -5.78
N CYS A 42 7.66 -5.26 -4.90
CA CYS A 42 6.90 -6.47 -4.57
C CYS A 42 5.61 -6.25 -3.74
N GLY A 43 5.15 -5.00 -3.61
CA GLY A 43 3.93 -4.67 -2.89
C GLY A 43 3.33 -3.34 -3.34
N ILE A 44 2.01 -3.24 -3.26
CA ILE A 44 1.25 -2.05 -3.68
C ILE A 44 0.51 -1.44 -2.47
N PRO A 45 0.53 -0.11 -2.30
CA PRO A 45 -0.21 0.54 -1.23
C PRO A 45 -1.71 0.57 -1.55
N VAL A 46 -2.53 0.10 -0.61
CA VAL A 46 -3.99 0.06 -0.72
C VAL A 46 -4.63 1.24 0.00
N TRP A 47 -5.59 1.88 -0.65
CA TRP A 47 -6.27 3.08 -0.16
C TRP A 47 -7.79 2.94 -0.21
N ARG A 48 -8.48 3.59 0.72
CA ARG A 48 -9.93 3.83 0.59
C ARG A 48 -10.19 4.88 -0.48
N LYS A 49 -11.30 4.74 -1.20
CA LYS A 49 -11.78 5.77 -2.14
C LYS A 49 -12.00 7.10 -1.41
N ARG A 50 -11.83 8.20 -2.14
CA ARG A 50 -12.14 9.55 -1.64
C ARG A 50 -13.64 9.66 -1.40
N GLN A 51 -14.03 10.23 -0.26
CA GLN A 51 -15.44 10.47 0.05
C GLN A 51 -16.00 11.69 -0.71
N HIS A 52 -15.15 12.68 -1.00
CA HIS A 52 -15.52 13.90 -1.74
C HIS A 52 -14.60 14.13 -2.93
N VAL A 53 -15.15 14.08 -4.14
CA VAL A 53 -14.44 14.37 -5.39
C VAL A 53 -14.28 15.89 -5.52
N GLY A 54 -13.04 16.38 -5.66
CA GLY A 54 -12.75 17.81 -5.87
C GLY A 54 -12.17 18.57 -4.68
N MET A 55 -12.05 17.95 -3.50
CA MET A 55 -11.32 18.52 -2.37
C MET A 55 -9.82 18.25 -2.50
N THR A 56 -8.99 19.29 -2.36
CA THR A 56 -7.54 19.10 -2.20
C THR A 56 -7.29 18.45 -0.83
N GLU A 57 -6.95 17.17 -0.84
CA GLU A 57 -6.61 16.44 0.38
C GLU A 57 -5.24 16.87 0.90
N ASN A 58 -5.15 17.23 2.17
CA ASN A 58 -3.86 17.34 2.85
C ASN A 58 -3.28 15.93 3.11
N SER A 59 -1.96 15.86 3.26
CA SER A 59 -1.18 14.68 3.65
C SER A 59 -1.81 13.82 4.77
N GLU A 60 -2.31 14.44 5.84
CA GLU A 60 -3.00 13.74 6.93
C GLU A 60 -4.30 13.05 6.48
N MET A 61 -5.14 13.74 5.70
CA MET A 61 -6.39 13.18 5.15
C MET A 61 -6.10 12.01 4.22
N ARG A 62 -5.06 12.15 3.40
CA ARG A 62 -4.56 11.06 2.56
C ARG A 62 -4.16 9.88 3.45
N GLN A 63 -3.29 10.08 4.45
CA GLN A 63 -2.84 9.01 5.35
C GLN A 63 -3.99 8.28 6.07
N GLN A 64 -5.08 8.97 6.42
CA GLN A 64 -6.27 8.33 7.01
C GLN A 64 -7.00 7.37 6.06
N ARG A 65 -6.88 7.56 4.75
CA ARG A 65 -7.40 6.65 3.72
C ARG A 65 -6.49 5.46 3.46
N PHE A 66 -5.21 5.54 3.82
CA PHE A 66 -4.28 4.42 3.66
C PHE A 66 -4.78 3.24 4.51
N VAL A 67 -4.79 2.05 3.92
CA VAL A 67 -5.25 0.82 4.56
C VAL A 67 -4.05 -0.04 4.93
N GLY A 68 -3.13 -0.26 4.00
CA GLY A 68 -1.99 -1.15 4.19
C GLY A 68 -1.23 -1.39 2.89
N ILE A 69 -0.25 -2.28 2.93
CA ILE A 69 0.48 -2.73 1.75
C ILE A 69 -0.01 -4.13 1.42
N LEU A 70 -0.40 -4.36 0.17
CA LEU A 70 -0.73 -5.68 -0.35
C LEU A 70 0.47 -6.24 -1.11
N THR A 71 0.92 -7.43 -0.73
CA THR A 71 2.04 -8.13 -1.36
C THR A 71 1.59 -9.39 -2.10
N SER A 72 2.47 -9.95 -2.92
CA SER A 72 2.23 -11.26 -3.55
C SER A 72 2.02 -12.38 -2.52
N LEU A 73 2.68 -12.29 -1.34
CA LEU A 73 2.50 -13.25 -0.26
C LEU A 73 1.09 -13.19 0.34
N ASP A 74 0.54 -12.00 0.52
CA ASP A 74 -0.83 -11.83 1.03
C ASP A 74 -1.85 -12.44 0.07
N ILE A 75 -1.65 -12.26 -1.24
CA ILE A 75 -2.51 -12.85 -2.27
C ILE A 75 -2.40 -14.37 -2.26
N VAL A 76 -1.19 -14.93 -2.20
CA VAL A 76 -1.00 -16.39 -2.12
C VAL A 76 -1.63 -16.96 -0.86
N ALA A 77 -1.44 -16.31 0.29
CA ALA A 77 -2.04 -16.72 1.55
C ALA A 77 -3.58 -16.67 1.51
N PHE A 78 -4.16 -15.68 0.82
CA PHE A 78 -5.59 -15.59 0.61
C PHE A 78 -6.12 -16.70 -0.31
N LEU A 79 -5.49 -16.90 -1.48
CA LEU A 79 -5.91 -17.92 -2.44
C LEU A 79 -5.74 -19.35 -1.90
N ALA A 80 -4.85 -19.56 -0.93
CA ALA A 80 -4.64 -20.84 -0.27
C ALA A 80 -5.79 -21.24 0.70
N ARG A 81 -6.75 -20.34 0.98
CA ARG A 81 -7.91 -20.65 1.82
C ARG A 81 -8.83 -21.63 1.10
N SER A 82 -9.39 -22.60 1.82
CA SER A 82 -10.27 -23.64 1.26
C SER A 82 -11.44 -23.07 0.44
N GLU A 83 -12.05 -22.00 0.94
CA GLU A 83 -13.16 -21.29 0.28
C GLU A 83 -12.76 -20.72 -1.10
N CYS A 84 -11.50 -20.30 -1.27
CA CYS A 84 -10.99 -19.77 -2.53
C CYS A 84 -10.65 -20.88 -3.53
N LEU A 85 -10.25 -22.06 -3.03
CA LEU A 85 -9.97 -23.23 -3.86
C LEU A 85 -11.24 -23.86 -4.43
N GLU A 86 -12.36 -23.81 -3.69
CA GLU A 86 -13.66 -24.30 -4.14
C GLU A 86 -14.28 -23.42 -5.24
N ASN A 87 -14.03 -22.11 -5.21
CA ASN A 87 -14.55 -21.17 -6.21
C ASN A 87 -13.51 -20.10 -6.56
N GLN A 88 -12.59 -20.47 -7.45
CA GLN A 88 -11.49 -19.60 -7.89
C GLN A 88 -11.99 -18.34 -8.60
N GLU A 89 -13.06 -18.43 -9.41
CA GLU A 89 -13.62 -17.26 -10.11
C GLU A 89 -14.10 -16.20 -9.12
N LYS A 90 -14.79 -16.63 -8.06
CA LYS A 90 -15.22 -15.74 -6.98
C LYS A 90 -14.03 -15.13 -6.24
N ALA A 91 -13.01 -15.94 -5.93
CA ALA A 91 -11.80 -15.47 -5.24
C ALA A 91 -11.05 -14.39 -6.03
N MET A 92 -10.99 -14.50 -7.35
CA MET A 92 -10.36 -13.49 -8.23
C MET A 92 -11.11 -12.16 -8.23
N LYS A 93 -12.44 -12.21 -8.06
CA LYS A 93 -13.33 -11.02 -8.02
C LYS A 93 -13.44 -10.40 -6.62
N THR A 94 -12.85 -11.02 -5.59
CA THR A 94 -12.86 -10.48 -4.23
C THR A 94 -12.16 -9.11 -4.19
N PRO A 95 -12.71 -8.12 -3.47
CA PRO A 95 -12.07 -6.83 -3.30
C PRO A 95 -10.82 -6.97 -2.40
N VAL A 96 -9.74 -6.28 -2.76
CA VAL A 96 -8.48 -6.38 -2.01
C VAL A 96 -8.57 -5.88 -0.57
N SER A 97 -9.59 -5.09 -0.21
CA SER A 97 -9.84 -4.69 1.17
C SER A 97 -10.10 -5.87 2.11
N GLU A 98 -10.50 -7.03 1.58
CA GLU A 98 -10.70 -8.27 2.34
C GLU A 98 -9.41 -9.11 2.47
N VAL A 99 -8.39 -8.76 1.69
CA VAL A 99 -7.12 -9.49 1.61
C VAL A 99 -6.01 -8.76 2.34
N VAL A 100 -5.91 -7.44 2.15
CA VAL A 100 -4.87 -6.62 2.77
C VAL A 100 -5.01 -6.61 4.29
N VAL A 101 -3.89 -6.78 4.99
CA VAL A 101 -3.85 -6.62 6.44
C VAL A 101 -3.84 -5.11 6.77
N PRO A 102 -4.87 -4.58 7.46
CA PRO A 102 -4.92 -3.16 7.77
C PRO A 102 -3.77 -2.76 8.70
N ASN A 103 -2.92 -1.83 8.25
CA ASN A 103 -1.85 -1.26 9.04
C ASN A 103 -1.55 0.17 8.61
N ASN A 104 -2.29 1.12 9.18
CA ASN A 104 -2.14 2.54 8.86
C ASN A 104 -0.78 3.13 9.30
N SER A 105 -0.04 2.44 10.16
CA SER A 105 1.24 2.92 10.69
C SER A 105 2.42 2.74 9.74
N LEU A 106 2.26 1.94 8.67
CA LEU A 106 3.29 1.70 7.65
C LEU A 106 3.55 2.92 6.77
N LEU A 107 2.55 3.79 6.62
CA LEU A 107 2.69 5.04 5.91
C LEU A 107 3.00 6.15 6.89
N LYS A 108 4.12 6.84 6.71
CA LYS A 108 4.47 8.03 7.49
C LYS A 108 4.87 9.17 6.57
N GLN A 109 4.44 10.36 6.96
CA GLN A 109 4.99 11.59 6.39
C GLN A 109 6.33 11.87 7.06
N VAL A 110 7.38 12.01 6.25
CA VAL A 110 8.75 12.23 6.74
C VAL A 110 9.05 13.72 6.88
N ASP A 111 8.52 14.57 5.97
CA ASP A 111 8.68 16.01 6.01
C ASP A 111 7.56 16.71 5.19
N PRO A 112 7.10 17.93 5.54
CA PRO A 112 6.03 18.64 4.82
C PRO A 112 6.34 18.96 3.34
N ALA A 113 7.62 19.11 3.01
CA ALA A 113 8.12 19.34 1.65
C ALA A 113 8.57 18.03 0.96
N THR A 114 8.60 16.91 1.68
CA THR A 114 9.06 15.62 1.16
C THR A 114 7.90 14.65 0.96
N ARG A 115 8.00 13.88 -0.12
CA ARG A 115 6.98 12.91 -0.55
C ARG A 115 6.76 11.84 0.54
N LEU A 116 5.56 11.28 0.59
CA LEU A 116 5.23 10.17 1.52
C LEU A 116 6.26 9.04 1.37
N ALA A 117 6.59 8.34 2.45
CA ALA A 117 7.47 7.18 2.42
C ALA A 117 6.79 5.99 3.10
N LEU A 118 6.83 4.82 2.45
CA LEU A 118 6.50 3.55 3.11
C LEU A 118 7.68 3.13 3.97
N TRP A 119 7.44 2.98 5.27
CA TRP A 119 8.43 2.45 6.19
C TRP A 119 8.32 0.93 6.19
N PHE A 120 9.20 0.25 5.45
CA PHE A 120 9.43 -1.17 5.68
C PHE A 120 10.14 -1.30 7.03
N SER A 121 9.41 -1.76 8.05
CA SER A 121 10.02 -2.18 9.30
C SER A 121 10.84 -3.44 8.99
N ILE A 122 12.12 -3.27 8.64
CA ILE A 122 13.11 -4.35 8.76
C ILE A 122 13.34 -4.50 10.25
N THR A 123 12.48 -5.25 10.92
CA THR A 123 12.80 -5.79 12.24
C THR A 123 13.69 -7.00 11.97
N LEU A 124 15.00 -6.77 12.06
CA LEU A 124 16.04 -7.82 12.19
C LEU A 124 16.21 -8.15 13.67
#